data_AF-K4L5A3-F1
#
_entry.id   AF-K4L5A3-F1
#
_cell.length_a   1.000
_cell.length_b   1.000
_cell.length_c   1.000
_cell.angle_alpha   90.00
_cell.angle_beta   90.00
_cell.angle_gamma   90.00
#
_symmetry.space_group_name_H-M   'P 1'
#
loop_
_entity.id
_entity.type
_entity.pdbx_description
1 polymer ?
#
loop_
_entity_poly.entity_id
_entity_poly.type
_entity_poly.pdbx_seq_one_letter_code
_entity_poly.pdbx_strand_id
1 'polypeptide(L)'
;MFKKRILVSVLCLLFTFAVAPTYVFAETVTGDTTTTESETITTGEDATNTTDDTANETTNDATNDTTADTVDEEIADEAGVTPDSWLYSLEQMIESVQVAVTFSAEGKAELLVEFANERLAEAEIMSEQNQLDLMEQVLKVYSDTIKKANFQVQQIIEDTEAVDGTDTTGTDATTAEEETTAATTEETTTDETAMDETVAVDTEENTVISNLLASIELVQSDADKIVLKISGNLTEEQAEIMQNIIQAEVQNTIAIKAYVAAKVAYAEAVQEFAAAKAELGQARASGDEAAIAAALGKVEQAQAYKNDMQDLRKDVQKIKVETMKETKEVLKEQAQNIKDYKKANKDQAVSGEEESLEAGDEQDATVADDQNATADGQSTSDETTVDAQAVQNTVINTSSNNGHNGKGQGKR
;
A
#
# COMPACT_ATOMS: atom_id res chain seq x y z
N MET A 1 25.99 -6.15 -13.49
CA MET A 1 24.72 -6.36 -12.76
C MET A 1 24.86 -6.08 -11.26
N PHE A 2 25.39 -4.92 -10.82
CA PHE A 2 25.68 -4.66 -9.39
C PHE A 2 25.46 -3.19 -8.96
N LYS A 3 24.31 -2.58 -9.29
CA LYS A 3 24.00 -1.19 -8.88
C LYS A 3 22.59 -0.91 -8.31
N LYS A 4 21.67 -1.88 -8.26
CA LYS A 4 20.31 -1.67 -7.70
C LYS A 4 20.21 -1.75 -6.17
N ARG A 5 21.13 -2.44 -5.47
CA ARG A 5 21.04 -2.69 -4.01
C ARG A 5 21.34 -1.49 -3.09
N ILE A 6 21.56 -0.28 -3.63
CA ILE A 6 21.89 0.91 -2.81
C ILE A 6 20.64 1.67 -2.37
N LEU A 7 19.54 1.64 -3.13
CA LEU A 7 18.33 2.45 -2.84
C LEU A 7 17.64 2.02 -1.54
N VAL A 8 17.50 0.72 -1.30
CA VAL A 8 16.83 0.12 -0.12
C VAL A 8 17.47 0.60 1.20
N SER A 9 18.78 0.86 1.21
CA SER A 9 19.49 1.31 2.42
C SER A 9 19.25 2.78 2.78
N VAL A 10 18.66 3.58 1.89
CA VAL A 10 18.33 4.99 2.16
C VAL A 10 16.96 5.12 2.83
N LEU A 11 15.98 4.31 2.42
CA LEU A 11 14.61 4.36 2.96
C LEU A 11 14.57 3.99 4.46
N CYS A 12 15.33 2.97 4.88
CA CYS A 12 15.39 2.57 6.31
C CYS A 12 16.10 3.60 7.21
N LEU A 13 16.86 4.54 6.64
CA LEU A 13 17.62 5.55 7.42
C LEU A 13 16.79 6.81 7.70
N LEU A 14 15.67 7.00 7.02
CA LEU A 14 14.74 8.12 7.25
C LEU A 14 13.80 7.90 8.44
N PHE A 15 13.68 6.67 8.96
CA PHE A 15 12.75 6.33 10.05
C PHE A 15 13.32 6.55 11.47
N THR A 16 14.49 7.19 11.62
CA THR A 16 15.17 7.42 12.92
C THR A 16 15.18 8.87 13.39
N PHE A 17 14.52 9.78 12.67
CA PHE A 17 14.23 11.16 13.08
C PHE A 17 12.73 11.42 12.83
N ALA A 18 11.95 12.05 13.72
CA ALA A 18 12.31 12.79 14.91
C ALA A 18 11.30 12.60 16.05
N VAL A 19 11.80 12.25 17.25
CA VAL A 19 11.17 12.71 18.51
C VAL A 19 11.83 14.04 18.84
N ALA A 20 11.13 15.15 18.58
CA ALA A 20 11.67 16.47 18.89
C ALA A 20 11.89 16.60 20.41
N PRO A 21 13.02 17.17 20.86
CA PRO A 21 13.16 17.56 22.26
C PRO A 21 12.12 18.66 22.54
N THR A 22 11.28 18.44 23.56
CA THR A 22 10.39 19.49 24.05
C THR A 22 11.24 20.65 24.54
N TYR A 23 11.20 21.78 23.82
CA TYR A 23 11.84 23.01 24.25
C TYR A 23 11.11 23.54 25.48
N VAL A 24 11.62 23.15 26.65
CA VAL A 24 11.25 23.76 27.93
C VAL A 24 11.69 25.22 27.87
N PHE A 25 10.71 26.10 27.62
CA PHE A 25 10.91 27.54 27.73
C PHE A 25 11.37 27.85 29.16
N ALA A 26 12.59 28.35 29.29
CA ALA A 26 13.09 28.85 30.56
C ALA A 26 12.34 30.14 30.89
N GLU A 27 11.36 30.05 31.79
CA GLU A 27 10.63 31.20 32.33
C GLU A 27 11.63 32.11 33.06
N THR A 28 12.00 33.24 32.44
CA THR A 28 12.83 34.26 33.06
C THR A 28 12.02 35.05 34.08
N VAL A 29 11.79 34.44 35.24
CA VAL A 29 11.20 35.11 36.41
C VAL A 29 12.09 36.29 36.78
N THR A 30 11.61 37.50 36.49
CA THR A 30 12.28 38.74 36.89
C THR A 30 12.09 38.89 38.39
N GLY A 31 13.19 38.88 39.15
CA GLY A 31 13.15 38.65 40.58
C GLY A 31 12.49 39.77 41.39
N ASP A 32 11.86 39.38 42.49
CA ASP A 32 11.71 40.24 43.67
C ASP A 32 12.32 39.55 44.90
N THR A 33 12.72 40.36 45.88
CA THR A 33 13.68 39.99 46.92
C THR A 33 12.98 39.72 48.25
N THR A 34 12.98 38.48 48.75
CA THR A 34 12.71 38.25 50.20
C THR A 34 13.50 37.06 50.77
N THR A 35 14.15 37.36 51.89
CA THR A 35 15.10 36.60 52.72
C THR A 35 14.46 35.48 53.57
N THR A 36 15.26 34.46 53.94
CA THR A 36 15.09 33.49 55.09
C THR A 36 13.96 32.44 54.97
N GLU A 37 14.04 31.18 55.45
CA GLU A 37 15.03 30.38 56.22
C GLU A 37 15.19 28.99 55.51
N SER A 38 16.37 28.41 55.30
CA SER A 38 17.12 27.50 56.21
C SER A 38 16.31 26.41 56.94
N GLU A 39 16.20 25.22 56.34
CA GLU A 39 16.19 23.95 57.07
C GLU A 39 17.13 22.92 56.39
N THR A 40 17.60 21.95 57.16
CA THR A 40 18.62 20.96 56.80
C THR A 40 18.16 19.57 57.19
N ILE A 41 18.14 18.61 56.27
CA ILE A 41 18.09 17.15 56.50
C ILE A 41 18.56 16.48 55.19
N THR A 42 19.25 15.34 55.10
CA THR A 42 20.26 14.59 55.87
C THR A 42 20.50 13.33 55.01
N THR A 43 21.75 12.95 54.78
CA THR A 43 22.16 11.80 53.96
C THR A 43 22.12 10.45 54.72
N GLY A 44 21.84 9.36 54.01
CA GLY A 44 22.09 7.95 54.37
C GLY A 44 21.49 7.06 53.28
N GLU A 45 22.13 6.08 52.64
CA GLU A 45 23.34 5.26 52.92
C GLU A 45 23.22 4.26 54.08
N ASP A 46 22.61 3.11 53.79
CA ASP A 46 22.98 1.72 54.15
C ASP A 46 21.83 0.79 53.65
N ALA A 47 21.91 -0.52 53.46
CA ALA A 47 22.94 -1.48 53.03
C ALA A 47 22.40 -2.92 53.30
N THR A 48 22.77 -3.86 52.43
CA THR A 48 22.93 -5.32 52.70
C THR A 48 21.75 -6.27 52.98
N ASN A 49 21.94 -7.50 52.48
CA ASN A 49 21.52 -8.81 53.02
C ASN A 49 20.02 -9.22 52.90
N THR A 50 19.66 -10.51 52.71
CA THR A 50 20.48 -11.73 52.50
C THR A 50 19.65 -12.85 51.85
N THR A 51 20.34 -13.76 51.14
CA THR A 51 19.93 -15.10 50.68
C THR A 51 19.11 -15.91 51.69
N ASP A 52 18.15 -16.73 51.22
CA ASP A 52 18.05 -18.10 51.73
C ASP A 52 17.52 -19.09 50.68
N ASP A 53 17.96 -20.33 50.80
CA ASP A 53 17.60 -21.48 49.96
C ASP A 53 16.21 -22.04 50.32
N THR A 54 15.49 -22.58 49.35
CA THR A 54 14.69 -23.80 49.57
C THR A 54 14.57 -24.57 48.26
N ALA A 55 15.43 -25.58 48.11
CA ALA A 55 15.17 -26.65 47.17
C ALA A 55 14.00 -27.51 47.69
N ASN A 56 13.07 -27.88 46.80
CA ASN A 56 12.28 -29.09 46.99
C ASN A 56 12.22 -29.87 45.67
N GLU A 57 12.41 -31.17 45.79
CA GLU A 57 12.55 -32.12 44.69
C GLU A 57 11.18 -32.63 44.20
N THR A 58 11.16 -33.03 42.93
CA THR A 58 10.42 -34.20 42.41
C THR A 58 8.90 -34.27 42.63
N THR A 59 8.15 -34.09 41.54
CA THR A 59 7.52 -35.25 40.86
C THR A 59 7.23 -34.93 39.40
N ASN A 60 7.58 -35.86 38.51
CA ASN A 60 7.06 -35.88 37.15
C ASN A 60 5.56 -36.20 37.20
N ASP A 61 4.72 -35.43 36.50
CA ASP A 61 3.52 -35.98 35.90
C ASP A 61 3.38 -35.44 34.48
N ALA A 62 3.04 -36.33 33.55
CA ALA A 62 3.10 -36.09 32.12
C ALA A 62 1.70 -35.85 31.57
N THR A 63 1.28 -34.60 31.50
CA THR A 63 0.06 -34.19 30.79
C THR A 63 0.21 -32.77 30.26
N ASN A 64 0.89 -32.61 29.12
CA ASN A 64 0.77 -31.40 28.30
C ASN A 64 1.10 -31.73 26.84
N ASP A 65 0.18 -32.44 26.18
CA ASP A 65 0.26 -32.85 24.78
C ASP A 65 -1.15 -32.81 24.14
N THR A 66 -1.83 -31.65 24.27
CA THR A 66 -3.14 -31.37 23.64
C THR A 66 -3.38 -29.86 23.51
N THR A 67 -2.52 -29.16 22.77
CA THR A 67 -2.68 -27.73 22.42
C THR A 67 -2.19 -27.41 21.00
N ALA A 68 -2.29 -28.38 20.10
CA ALA A 68 -1.99 -28.22 18.66
C ALA A 68 -3.24 -28.39 17.77
N ASP A 69 -4.39 -28.73 18.35
CA ASP A 69 -5.59 -29.23 17.65
C ASP A 69 -6.73 -28.17 17.59
N THR A 70 -6.42 -26.91 17.91
CA THR A 70 -7.40 -25.80 17.96
C THR A 70 -6.94 -24.56 17.17
N VAL A 71 -5.95 -24.70 16.28
CA VAL A 71 -5.48 -23.62 15.41
C VAL A 71 -5.95 -23.86 13.97
N ASP A 72 -5.93 -25.11 13.51
CA ASP A 72 -6.40 -25.49 12.17
C ASP A 72 -7.89 -25.19 11.94
N GLU A 73 -8.72 -25.23 13.00
CA GLU A 73 -10.18 -24.97 12.88
C GLU A 73 -10.48 -23.47 12.65
N GLU A 74 -9.64 -22.55 13.14
CA GLU A 74 -9.82 -21.10 12.98
C GLU A 74 -9.39 -20.61 11.58
N ILE A 75 -8.35 -21.20 10.99
CA ILE A 75 -7.88 -20.87 9.62
C ILE A 75 -8.88 -21.40 8.56
N ALA A 76 -9.50 -22.54 8.82
CA ALA A 76 -10.51 -23.12 7.93
C ALA A 76 -11.82 -22.30 7.87
N ASP A 77 -12.17 -21.58 8.94
CA ASP A 77 -13.36 -20.73 9.02
C ASP A 77 -13.18 -19.37 8.30
N GLU A 78 -11.93 -18.89 8.11
CA GLU A 78 -11.62 -17.65 7.38
C GLU A 78 -11.23 -17.89 5.90
N ALA A 79 -11.03 -19.14 5.50
CA ALA A 79 -10.80 -19.50 4.10
C ALA A 79 -12.09 -19.48 3.28
N GLY A 80 -12.03 -18.83 2.12
CA GLY A 80 -13.09 -18.84 1.12
C GLY A 80 -13.22 -20.18 0.38
N VAL A 81 -13.97 -20.18 -0.72
CA VAL A 81 -13.98 -21.31 -1.65
C VAL A 81 -12.59 -21.44 -2.27
N THR A 82 -11.96 -22.62 -2.16
CA THR A 82 -10.63 -22.88 -2.72
C THR A 82 -10.62 -23.02 -4.26
N PRO A 83 -9.49 -22.73 -4.95
CA PRO A 83 -9.40 -22.65 -6.41
C PRO A 83 -9.54 -24.00 -7.16
N ASP A 84 -9.47 -25.13 -6.47
CA ASP A 84 -9.79 -26.45 -7.02
C ASP A 84 -11.30 -26.66 -7.21
N SER A 85 -12.13 -25.89 -6.49
CA SER A 85 -13.58 -25.96 -6.56
C SER A 85 -14.14 -25.20 -7.77
N TRP A 86 -15.11 -25.81 -8.46
CA TRP A 86 -15.85 -25.16 -9.54
C TRP A 86 -16.62 -23.90 -9.08
N LEU A 87 -16.90 -23.78 -7.78
CA LEU A 87 -17.54 -22.61 -7.17
C LEU A 87 -16.58 -21.41 -7.06
N TYR A 88 -15.26 -21.59 -7.15
CA TYR A 88 -14.27 -20.49 -7.07
C TYR A 88 -14.55 -19.36 -8.07
N SER A 89 -14.91 -19.74 -9.29
CA SER A 89 -15.24 -18.78 -10.36
C SER A 89 -16.57 -18.06 -10.13
N LEU A 90 -17.47 -18.64 -9.32
CA LEU A 90 -18.71 -18.00 -8.89
C LEU A 90 -18.42 -17.01 -7.75
N GLU A 91 -17.59 -17.39 -6.79
CA GLU A 91 -17.17 -16.53 -5.67
C GLU A 91 -16.48 -15.26 -6.19
N GLN A 92 -15.44 -15.42 -7.01
CA GLN A 92 -14.74 -14.31 -7.67
C GLN A 92 -15.66 -13.38 -8.49
N MET A 93 -16.78 -13.90 -9.02
CA MET A 93 -17.80 -13.09 -9.70
C MET A 93 -18.67 -12.31 -8.70
N ILE A 94 -19.05 -12.93 -7.57
CA ILE A 94 -19.80 -12.29 -6.48
C ILE A 94 -18.94 -11.19 -5.84
N GLU A 95 -17.70 -11.49 -5.47
CA GLU A 95 -16.68 -10.54 -5.01
C GLU A 95 -16.59 -9.31 -5.94
N SER A 96 -16.44 -9.57 -7.25
CA SER A 96 -16.34 -8.52 -8.28
C SER A 96 -17.61 -7.67 -8.37
N VAL A 97 -18.79 -8.26 -8.20
CA VAL A 97 -20.06 -7.53 -8.14
C VAL A 97 -20.14 -6.70 -6.85
N GLN A 98 -19.72 -7.25 -5.72
CA GLN A 98 -19.73 -6.56 -4.42
C GLN A 98 -18.85 -5.30 -4.46
N VAL A 99 -17.61 -5.40 -4.98
CA VAL A 99 -16.72 -4.24 -5.21
C VAL A 99 -17.32 -3.24 -6.21
N ALA A 100 -18.08 -3.70 -7.20
CA ALA A 100 -18.72 -2.82 -8.19
C ALA A 100 -19.96 -2.08 -7.66
N VAL A 101 -20.70 -2.64 -6.70
CA VAL A 101 -21.87 -1.98 -6.05
C VAL A 101 -21.49 -1.17 -4.82
N THR A 102 -20.32 -1.40 -4.23
CA THR A 102 -19.76 -0.51 -3.20
C THR A 102 -19.36 0.81 -3.86
N PHE A 103 -19.95 1.92 -3.42
CA PHE A 103 -19.76 3.22 -4.09
C PHE A 103 -18.56 4.03 -3.57
N SER A 104 -18.28 3.96 -2.27
CA SER A 104 -17.15 4.67 -1.63
C SER A 104 -15.81 4.03 -1.97
N ALA A 105 -14.76 4.84 -2.14
CA ALA A 105 -13.40 4.34 -2.30
C ALA A 105 -12.90 3.65 -1.02
N GLU A 106 -13.26 4.18 0.16
CA GLU A 106 -13.05 3.58 1.48
C GLU A 106 -13.60 2.14 1.55
N GLY A 107 -14.92 1.97 1.41
CA GLY A 107 -15.53 0.64 1.50
C GLY A 107 -15.04 -0.34 0.41
N LYS A 108 -14.58 0.15 -0.75
CA LYS A 108 -13.89 -0.71 -1.73
C LYS A 108 -12.52 -1.14 -1.23
N ALA A 109 -11.77 -0.25 -0.58
CA ALA A 109 -10.48 -0.59 0.00
C ALA A 109 -10.64 -1.62 1.12
N GLU A 110 -11.58 -1.43 2.06
CA GLU A 110 -11.91 -2.39 3.12
C GLU A 110 -12.24 -3.77 2.55
N LEU A 111 -13.20 -3.84 1.63
CA LEU A 111 -13.63 -5.09 1.01
C LEU A 111 -12.52 -5.80 0.23
N LEU A 112 -11.62 -5.04 -0.41
CA LEU A 112 -10.45 -5.62 -1.08
C LEU A 112 -9.42 -6.14 -0.06
N VAL A 113 -9.33 -5.56 1.14
CA VAL A 113 -8.48 -6.09 2.21
C VAL A 113 -9.06 -7.38 2.79
N GLU A 114 -10.39 -7.46 2.98
CA GLU A 114 -11.09 -8.69 3.36
C GLU A 114 -10.81 -9.83 2.36
N PHE A 115 -11.01 -9.60 1.06
CA PHE A 115 -10.71 -10.60 0.02
C PHE A 115 -9.22 -10.96 -0.07
N ALA A 116 -8.32 -10.07 0.34
CA ALA A 116 -6.90 -10.37 0.42
C ALA A 116 -6.58 -11.33 1.57
N ASN A 117 -7.24 -11.19 2.73
CA ASN A 117 -7.15 -12.17 3.83
C ASN A 117 -7.69 -13.54 3.43
N GLU A 118 -8.86 -13.59 2.78
CA GLU A 118 -9.41 -14.86 2.26
C GLU A 118 -8.42 -15.56 1.33
N ARG A 119 -7.76 -14.81 0.42
CA ARG A 119 -6.73 -15.38 -0.47
C ARG A 119 -5.52 -15.89 0.32
N LEU A 120 -5.15 -15.26 1.43
CA LEU A 120 -4.05 -15.75 2.26
C LEU A 120 -4.42 -17.07 2.96
N ALA A 121 -5.62 -17.17 3.52
CA ALA A 121 -6.13 -18.41 4.12
C ALA A 121 -6.27 -19.54 3.07
N GLU A 122 -6.80 -19.23 1.87
CA GLU A 122 -6.83 -20.16 0.73
C GLU A 122 -5.41 -20.64 0.36
N ALA A 123 -4.42 -19.75 0.30
CA ALA A 123 -3.04 -20.11 -0.04
C ALA A 123 -2.39 -21.02 1.02
N GLU A 124 -2.70 -20.82 2.31
CA GLU A 124 -2.24 -21.69 3.39
C GLU A 124 -2.80 -23.12 3.23
N ILE A 125 -4.11 -23.29 3.03
CA ILE A 125 -4.74 -24.59 2.77
C ILE A 125 -4.17 -25.28 1.52
N MET A 126 -3.95 -24.54 0.43
CA MET A 126 -3.32 -25.09 -0.78
C MET A 126 -1.88 -25.56 -0.53
N SER A 127 -1.16 -24.96 0.43
CA SER A 127 0.19 -25.39 0.81
C SER A 127 0.19 -26.70 1.59
N GLU A 128 -0.72 -26.83 2.56
CA GLU A 128 -0.89 -28.05 3.38
C GLU A 128 -1.26 -29.25 2.51
N GLN A 129 -2.09 -29.02 1.50
CA GLN A 129 -2.47 -30.04 0.51
C GLN A 129 -1.38 -30.28 -0.57
N ASN A 130 -0.23 -29.61 -0.48
CA ASN A 130 0.88 -29.65 -1.45
C ASN A 130 0.45 -29.28 -2.90
N GLN A 131 -0.58 -28.43 -3.04
CA GLN A 131 -1.13 -27.94 -4.30
C GLN A 131 -0.43 -26.64 -4.72
N LEU A 132 0.89 -26.69 -4.87
CA LEU A 132 1.76 -25.52 -5.03
C LEU A 132 1.40 -24.62 -6.24
N ASP A 133 0.92 -25.21 -7.35
CA ASP A 133 0.46 -24.45 -8.53
C ASP A 133 -0.80 -23.61 -8.25
N LEU A 134 -1.72 -24.11 -7.40
CA LEU A 134 -2.93 -23.41 -6.99
C LEU A 134 -2.59 -22.34 -5.95
N MET A 135 -1.70 -22.64 -5.00
CA MET A 135 -1.17 -21.67 -4.05
C MET A 135 -0.51 -20.47 -4.77
N GLU A 136 0.31 -20.71 -5.80
CA GLU A 136 0.90 -19.64 -6.63
C GLU A 136 -0.18 -18.79 -7.32
N GLN A 137 -1.24 -19.42 -7.84
CA GLN A 137 -2.37 -18.72 -8.44
C GLN A 137 -3.09 -17.82 -7.43
N VAL A 138 -3.35 -18.32 -6.22
CA VAL A 138 -4.02 -17.57 -5.15
C VAL A 138 -3.16 -16.41 -4.65
N LEU A 139 -1.86 -16.63 -4.39
CA LEU A 139 -0.93 -15.56 -4.00
C LEU A 139 -0.78 -14.46 -5.06
N LYS A 140 -0.97 -14.80 -6.34
CA LYS A 140 -1.06 -13.81 -7.41
C LYS A 140 -2.36 -13.00 -7.35
N VAL A 141 -3.51 -13.64 -7.08
CA VAL A 141 -4.80 -12.94 -6.89
C VAL A 141 -4.72 -12.01 -5.67
N TYR A 142 -4.13 -12.48 -4.55
CA TYR A 142 -3.79 -11.68 -3.37
C TYR A 142 -3.01 -10.40 -3.74
N SER A 143 -1.91 -10.53 -4.49
CA SER A 143 -1.10 -9.37 -4.92
C SER A 143 -1.90 -8.39 -5.79
N ASP A 144 -2.67 -8.89 -6.78
CA ASP A 144 -3.52 -8.05 -7.62
C ASP A 144 -4.66 -7.39 -6.79
N THR A 145 -5.11 -7.99 -5.69
CA THR A 145 -6.15 -7.47 -4.80
C THR A 145 -5.60 -6.39 -3.84
N ILE A 146 -4.48 -6.62 -3.16
CA ILE A 146 -3.78 -5.60 -2.34
C ILE A 146 -3.43 -4.37 -3.17
N LYS A 147 -3.00 -4.56 -4.40
CA LYS A 147 -2.72 -3.48 -5.35
C LYS A 147 -3.95 -2.66 -5.71
N LYS A 148 -5.13 -3.29 -5.84
CA LYS A 148 -6.41 -2.56 -6.00
C LYS A 148 -6.76 -1.80 -4.71
N ALA A 149 -6.56 -2.38 -3.52
CA ALA A 149 -6.83 -1.70 -2.25
C ALA A 149 -5.94 -0.44 -2.11
N ASN A 150 -4.64 -0.58 -2.36
CA ASN A 150 -3.68 0.53 -2.44
C ASN A 150 -4.10 1.61 -3.46
N PHE A 151 -4.68 1.22 -4.61
CA PHE A 151 -5.21 2.17 -5.60
C PHE A 151 -6.51 2.88 -5.14
N GLN A 152 -7.37 2.23 -4.34
CA GLN A 152 -8.50 2.92 -3.71
C GLN A 152 -8.02 3.92 -2.65
N VAL A 153 -7.05 3.53 -1.80
CA VAL A 153 -6.42 4.44 -0.82
C VAL A 153 -5.80 5.66 -1.52
N GLN A 154 -5.14 5.47 -2.66
CA GLN A 154 -4.60 6.59 -3.45
C GLN A 154 -5.68 7.52 -4.01
N GLN A 155 -6.81 6.99 -4.51
CA GLN A 155 -7.93 7.82 -4.95
C GLN A 155 -8.50 8.66 -3.80
N ILE A 156 -8.68 8.11 -2.60
CA ILE A 156 -9.13 8.89 -1.43
C ILE A 156 -8.17 10.06 -1.20
N ILE A 157 -6.85 9.80 -1.15
CA ILE A 157 -5.83 10.83 -0.92
C ILE A 157 -5.86 11.94 -1.99
N GLU A 158 -6.08 11.57 -3.26
CA GLU A 158 -6.13 12.47 -4.42
C GLU A 158 -7.43 13.28 -4.49
N ASP A 159 -8.58 12.66 -4.17
CA ASP A 159 -9.88 13.34 -4.09
C ASP A 159 -9.88 14.41 -2.99
N THR A 160 -9.30 14.13 -1.82
CA THR A 160 -9.06 15.15 -0.78
C THR A 160 -8.21 16.32 -1.29
N GLU A 161 -7.19 16.07 -2.12
CA GLU A 161 -6.32 17.15 -2.64
C GLU A 161 -7.02 18.03 -3.69
N ALA A 162 -7.98 17.50 -4.44
CA ALA A 162 -8.74 18.26 -5.42
C ALA A 162 -9.67 19.31 -4.79
N VAL A 163 -10.08 19.12 -3.53
CA VAL A 163 -10.95 20.05 -2.79
C VAL A 163 -10.18 21.25 -2.24
N ASP A 164 -8.92 21.06 -1.84
CA ASP A 164 -8.07 22.07 -1.17
C ASP A 164 -7.61 23.23 -2.08
N GLY A 165 -7.97 23.23 -3.37
CA GLY A 165 -7.82 24.38 -4.26
C GLY A 165 -6.38 24.81 -4.59
N THR A 166 -5.36 24.13 -4.05
CA THR A 166 -3.98 24.33 -4.47
C THR A 166 -3.80 23.78 -5.88
N ASP A 167 -3.95 24.67 -6.86
CA ASP A 167 -3.82 24.45 -8.29
C ASP A 167 -2.46 23.77 -8.61
N THR A 168 -2.45 22.43 -8.59
CA THR A 168 -1.28 21.62 -8.90
C THR A 168 -1.00 21.77 -10.38
N THR A 169 -0.20 22.77 -10.71
CA THR A 169 0.33 23.01 -12.05
C THR A 169 0.90 21.71 -12.58
N GLY A 170 0.25 21.18 -13.61
CA GLY A 170 0.50 19.83 -14.09
C GLY A 170 1.98 19.63 -14.38
N THR A 171 2.53 18.49 -13.92
CA THR A 171 3.88 18.05 -14.27
C THR A 171 3.89 17.58 -15.72
N ASP A 172 3.72 18.52 -16.65
CA ASP A 172 3.98 18.31 -18.07
C ASP A 172 5.47 18.60 -18.30
N ALA A 173 6.24 17.52 -18.44
CA ALA A 173 7.69 17.57 -18.48
C ALA A 173 8.19 18.15 -19.82
N THR A 174 8.34 19.47 -19.90
CA THR A 174 9.08 20.13 -21.00
C THR A 174 10.12 21.11 -20.48
N THR A 175 11.38 20.71 -20.64
CA THR A 175 12.58 21.52 -20.43
C THR A 175 12.56 22.82 -21.25
N ALA A 176 12.77 23.95 -20.59
CA ALA A 176 13.34 25.16 -21.20
C ALA A 176 14.14 25.95 -20.15
N GLU A 177 15.40 26.21 -20.46
CA GLU A 177 16.29 27.09 -19.71
C GLU A 177 15.91 28.56 -19.98
N GLU A 178 16.00 29.46 -18.99
CA GLU A 178 16.93 30.62 -19.07
C GLU A 178 17.00 31.46 -17.77
N GLU A 179 17.98 32.38 -17.77
CA GLU A 179 18.55 33.09 -16.62
C GLU A 179 17.82 34.34 -16.10
N THR A 180 17.94 34.53 -14.78
CA THR A 180 18.42 35.76 -14.07
C THR A 180 18.23 37.12 -14.79
N THR A 181 17.41 38.06 -14.28
CA THR A 181 17.81 39.25 -13.45
C THR A 181 16.66 40.30 -13.46
N ALA A 182 16.52 41.30 -12.56
CA ALA A 182 16.95 41.49 -11.17
C ALA A 182 16.27 42.75 -10.55
N ALA A 183 16.15 42.79 -9.21
CA ALA A 183 15.96 43.95 -8.31
C ALA A 183 14.92 45.06 -8.62
N THR A 184 13.95 45.23 -7.71
CA THR A 184 13.47 46.54 -7.20
C THR A 184 12.83 46.36 -5.83
N THR A 185 13.22 47.21 -4.86
CA THR A 185 12.67 47.28 -3.51
C THR A 185 11.79 48.51 -3.41
N GLU A 186 10.49 48.37 -3.16
CA GLU A 186 9.64 49.45 -2.63
C GLU A 186 8.71 48.92 -1.54
N GLU A 187 8.64 49.67 -0.43
CA GLU A 187 7.70 49.42 0.66
C GLU A 187 6.26 49.60 0.16
N THR A 188 5.43 48.57 0.27
CA THR A 188 3.98 48.70 0.09
C THR A 188 3.27 48.22 1.35
N THR A 189 2.79 49.19 2.13
CA THR A 189 1.81 48.97 3.20
C THR A 189 0.47 48.62 2.59
N THR A 190 0.30 47.35 2.19
CA THR A 190 -0.95 46.82 1.66
C THR A 190 -1.87 46.44 2.82
N ASP A 191 -3.08 47.00 2.78
CA ASP A 191 -4.15 46.83 3.76
C ASP A 191 -4.47 45.34 4.00
N GLU A 192 -4.21 44.84 5.21
CA GLU A 192 -4.42 43.44 5.62
C GLU A 192 -5.92 43.13 5.74
N THR A 193 -6.61 43.01 4.60
CA THR A 193 -7.89 42.30 4.56
C THR A 193 -7.56 40.80 4.69
N ALA A 194 -7.49 40.33 5.94
CA ALA A 194 -7.21 38.94 6.27
C ALA A 194 -8.18 38.02 5.55
N MET A 195 -7.71 37.41 4.46
CA MET A 195 -8.48 36.45 3.69
C MET A 195 -8.45 35.12 4.43
N ASP A 196 -9.64 34.60 4.68
CA ASP A 196 -9.95 33.48 5.57
C ASP A 196 -9.50 32.14 4.95
N GLU A 197 -8.19 31.94 4.84
CA GLU A 197 -7.57 30.66 4.43
C GLU A 197 -7.54 29.69 5.64
N THR A 198 -8.71 29.48 6.26
CA THR A 198 -8.91 28.39 7.21
C THR A 198 -8.97 27.09 6.41
N VAL A 199 -7.80 26.49 6.18
CA VAL A 199 -7.70 25.09 5.76
C VAL A 199 -8.25 24.24 6.90
N ALA A 200 -9.54 23.94 6.83
CA ALA A 200 -10.19 22.97 7.69
C ALA A 200 -9.68 21.60 7.28
N VAL A 201 -8.58 21.17 7.90
CA VAL A 201 -7.98 19.86 7.65
C VAL A 201 -8.97 18.79 8.09
N ASP A 202 -9.55 18.08 7.13
CA ASP A 202 -10.50 16.99 7.39
C ASP A 202 -9.77 15.84 8.10
N THR A 203 -9.87 15.86 9.43
CA THR A 203 -9.24 14.89 10.34
C THR A 203 -9.92 13.53 10.28
N GLU A 204 -11.19 13.46 9.85
CA GLU A 204 -11.92 12.21 9.63
C GLU A 204 -11.31 11.42 8.45
N GLU A 205 -11.08 12.04 7.29
CA GLU A 205 -10.49 11.36 6.11
C GLU A 205 -9.08 10.84 6.39
N ASN A 206 -8.23 11.62 7.07
CA ASN A 206 -6.88 11.15 7.46
C ASN A 206 -6.94 9.96 8.43
N THR A 207 -7.96 9.89 9.30
CA THR A 207 -8.17 8.76 10.21
C THR A 207 -8.58 7.51 9.43
N VAL A 208 -9.52 7.64 8.47
CA VAL A 208 -9.93 6.57 7.55
C VAL A 208 -8.73 6.00 6.79
N ILE A 209 -7.92 6.88 6.16
CA ILE A 209 -6.74 6.48 5.39
C ILE A 209 -5.71 5.76 6.29
N SER A 210 -5.52 6.23 7.53
CA SER A 210 -4.61 5.59 8.49
C SER A 210 -5.09 4.19 8.90
N ASN A 211 -6.38 4.01 9.15
CA ASN A 211 -6.99 2.72 9.48
C ASN A 211 -6.86 1.74 8.31
N LEU A 212 -7.19 2.16 7.09
CA LEU A 212 -7.04 1.35 5.87
C LEU A 212 -5.59 0.88 5.65
N LEU A 213 -4.61 1.77 5.84
CA LEU A 213 -3.19 1.42 5.73
C LEU A 213 -2.74 0.46 6.83
N ALA A 214 -3.26 0.59 8.06
CA ALA A 214 -2.99 -0.35 9.14
C ALA A 214 -3.57 -1.74 8.85
N SER A 215 -4.78 -1.82 8.26
CA SER A 215 -5.36 -3.10 7.82
C SER A 215 -4.52 -3.73 6.71
N ILE A 216 -4.10 -2.98 5.67
CA ILE A 216 -3.22 -3.49 4.61
C ILE A 216 -1.88 -4.00 5.18
N GLU A 217 -1.30 -3.30 6.16
CA GLU A 217 -0.05 -3.69 6.83
C GLU A 217 -0.20 -4.97 7.68
N LEU A 218 -1.36 -5.16 8.33
CA LEU A 218 -1.67 -6.40 9.05
C LEU A 218 -1.72 -7.59 8.09
N VAL A 219 -2.50 -7.48 7.01
CA VAL A 219 -2.62 -8.51 5.98
C VAL A 219 -1.26 -8.85 5.35
N GLN A 220 -0.40 -7.85 5.14
CA GLN A 220 0.97 -8.07 4.66
C GLN A 220 1.85 -8.80 5.68
N SER A 221 1.69 -8.51 6.97
CA SER A 221 2.37 -9.28 8.02
C SER A 221 1.92 -10.74 8.07
N ASP A 222 0.67 -11.03 7.73
CA ASP A 222 0.15 -12.40 7.64
C ASP A 222 0.65 -13.11 6.37
N ALA A 223 0.76 -12.39 5.25
CA ALA A 223 1.41 -12.89 4.03
C ALA A 223 2.87 -13.31 4.28
N ASP A 224 3.64 -12.52 5.04
CA ASP A 224 5.01 -12.87 5.43
C ASP A 224 5.06 -14.12 6.33
N LYS A 225 4.11 -14.29 7.26
CA LYS A 225 4.00 -15.52 8.08
C LYS A 225 3.70 -16.74 7.21
N ILE A 226 2.79 -16.61 6.26
CA ILE A 226 2.43 -17.69 5.33
C ILE A 226 3.63 -18.04 4.46
N VAL A 227 4.32 -17.07 3.85
CA VAL A 227 5.58 -17.32 3.10
C VAL A 227 6.59 -18.09 3.93
N LEU A 228 6.76 -17.75 5.22
CA LEU A 228 7.64 -18.48 6.12
C LEU A 228 7.17 -19.93 6.36
N LYS A 229 5.88 -20.16 6.63
CA LYS A 229 5.29 -21.51 6.78
C LYS A 229 5.51 -22.37 5.51
N ILE A 230 5.13 -21.84 4.34
CA ILE A 230 5.13 -22.57 3.07
C ILE A 230 6.54 -22.78 2.49
N SER A 231 7.53 -21.99 2.92
CA SER A 231 8.91 -22.08 2.41
C SER A 231 9.57 -23.45 2.61
N GLY A 232 9.10 -24.27 3.55
CA GLY A 232 9.56 -25.65 3.74
C GLY A 232 9.09 -26.63 2.66
N ASN A 233 7.99 -26.34 1.96
CA ASN A 233 7.40 -27.18 0.91
C ASN A 233 7.74 -26.68 -0.51
N LEU A 234 8.23 -25.45 -0.63
CA LEU A 234 8.58 -24.82 -1.91
C LEU A 234 10.01 -25.12 -2.36
N THR A 235 10.23 -25.04 -3.68
CA THR A 235 11.59 -24.88 -4.20
C THR A 235 12.13 -23.49 -3.85
N GLU A 236 13.46 -23.37 -3.68
CA GLU A 236 14.13 -22.10 -3.33
C GLU A 236 13.78 -20.97 -4.31
N GLU A 237 13.67 -21.28 -5.61
CA GLU A 237 13.26 -20.36 -6.67
C GLU A 237 11.80 -19.89 -6.52
N GLN A 238 10.86 -20.79 -6.22
CA GLN A 238 9.46 -20.42 -5.99
C GLN A 238 9.29 -19.56 -4.73
N ALA A 239 9.99 -19.90 -3.65
CA ALA A 239 9.99 -19.11 -2.42
C ALA A 239 10.56 -17.70 -2.65
N GLU A 240 11.68 -17.58 -3.39
CA GLU A 240 12.25 -16.29 -3.77
C GLU A 240 11.27 -15.46 -4.64
N ILE A 241 10.60 -16.08 -5.62
CA ILE A 241 9.60 -15.39 -6.46
C ILE A 241 8.45 -14.82 -5.61
N MET A 242 7.87 -15.64 -4.71
CA MET A 242 6.75 -15.21 -3.85
C MET A 242 7.17 -14.12 -2.87
N GLN A 243 8.32 -14.27 -2.21
CA GLN A 243 8.87 -13.27 -1.31
C GLN A 243 9.11 -11.93 -2.03
N ASN A 244 9.64 -11.95 -3.26
CA ASN A 244 9.84 -10.73 -4.04
C ASN A 244 8.52 -10.05 -4.43
N ILE A 245 7.46 -10.81 -4.71
CA ILE A 245 6.11 -10.25 -5.02
C ILE A 245 5.54 -9.54 -3.78
N ILE A 246 5.57 -10.20 -2.62
CA ILE A 246 5.02 -9.66 -1.36
C ILE A 246 5.83 -8.43 -0.91
N GLN A 247 7.17 -8.50 -0.92
CA GLN A 247 8.03 -7.36 -0.59
C GLN A 247 7.79 -6.14 -1.51
N ALA A 248 7.47 -6.36 -2.79
CA ALA A 248 7.20 -5.26 -3.73
C ALA A 248 5.87 -4.54 -3.43
N GLU A 249 4.83 -5.23 -2.95
CA GLU A 249 3.59 -4.60 -2.49
C GLU A 249 3.71 -3.98 -1.09
N VAL A 250 4.51 -4.56 -0.19
CA VAL A 250 4.88 -3.95 1.09
C VAL A 250 5.58 -2.60 0.88
N GLN A 251 6.58 -2.54 -0.02
CA GLN A 251 7.27 -1.29 -0.35
C GLN A 251 6.33 -0.22 -0.94
N ASN A 252 5.40 -0.62 -1.80
CA ASN A 252 4.36 0.25 -2.35
C ASN A 252 3.48 0.83 -1.23
N THR A 253 3.05 0.00 -0.28
CA THR A 253 2.21 0.39 0.87
C THR A 253 2.94 1.33 1.82
N ILE A 254 4.21 1.04 2.14
CA ILE A 254 5.08 1.92 2.94
C ILE A 254 5.22 3.30 2.28
N ALA A 255 5.37 3.36 0.96
CA ALA A 255 5.51 4.62 0.24
C ALA A 255 4.21 5.46 0.24
N ILE A 256 3.03 4.80 0.20
CA ILE A 256 1.73 5.47 0.38
C ILE A 256 1.60 5.99 1.82
N LYS A 257 1.92 5.18 2.83
CA LYS A 257 1.88 5.56 4.25
C LYS A 257 2.80 6.74 4.57
N ALA A 258 4.01 6.75 4.02
CA ALA A 258 4.93 7.88 4.12
C ALA A 258 4.34 9.15 3.48
N TYR A 259 3.69 9.04 2.32
CA TYR A 259 3.05 10.19 1.64
C TYR A 259 1.92 10.79 2.47
N VAL A 260 1.06 9.95 3.07
CA VAL A 260 -0.01 10.38 3.97
C VAL A 260 0.57 11.10 5.18
N ALA A 261 1.59 10.54 5.85
CA ALA A 261 2.24 11.17 6.99
C ALA A 261 2.84 12.56 6.63
N ALA A 262 3.48 12.69 5.46
CA ALA A 262 4.00 13.97 4.99
C ALA A 262 2.89 14.99 4.64
N LYS A 263 1.74 14.52 4.13
CA LYS A 263 0.54 15.37 3.89
C LYS A 263 -0.02 15.90 5.21
N VAL A 264 -0.15 15.04 6.22
CA VAL A 264 -0.60 15.43 7.58
C VAL A 264 0.35 16.44 8.22
N ALA A 265 1.66 16.18 8.21
CA ALA A 265 2.65 17.10 8.78
C ALA A 265 2.68 18.48 8.08
N TYR A 266 2.48 18.52 6.75
CA TYR A 266 2.31 19.79 6.04
C TYR A 266 1.03 20.53 6.45
N ALA A 267 -0.08 19.81 6.64
CA ALA A 267 -1.35 20.38 7.08
C ALA A 267 -1.26 20.96 8.50
N GLU A 268 -0.59 20.26 9.42
CA GLU A 268 -0.27 20.77 10.77
C GLU A 268 0.60 22.04 10.71
N ALA A 269 1.66 22.06 9.89
CA ALA A 269 2.52 23.23 9.72
C ALA A 269 1.78 24.44 9.11
N VAL A 270 0.76 24.22 8.27
CA VAL A 270 -0.15 25.27 7.78
C VAL A 270 -0.98 25.85 8.93
N GLN A 271 -1.51 25.01 9.82
CA GLN A 271 -2.27 25.46 10.99
C GLN A 271 -1.39 26.24 11.99
N GLU A 272 -0.17 25.77 12.28
CA GLU A 272 0.78 26.49 13.14
C GLU A 272 1.11 27.88 12.58
N PHE A 273 1.34 27.99 11.26
CA PHE A 273 1.59 29.27 10.61
C PHE A 273 0.38 30.22 10.66
N ALA A 274 -0.84 29.70 10.51
CA ALA A 274 -2.07 30.47 10.69
C ALA A 274 -2.24 30.96 12.14
N ALA A 275 -1.96 30.10 13.13
CA ALA A 275 -2.00 30.45 14.55
C ALA A 275 -0.96 31.51 14.91
N ALA A 276 0.28 31.39 14.41
CA ALA A 276 1.32 32.39 14.62
C ALA A 276 0.94 33.76 14.01
N LYS A 277 0.31 33.77 12.82
CA LYS A 277 -0.24 35.00 12.21
C LYS A 277 -1.34 35.62 13.06
N ALA A 278 -2.25 34.81 13.62
CA ALA A 278 -3.30 35.29 14.52
C ALA A 278 -2.71 35.91 15.80
N GLU A 279 -1.69 35.29 16.39
CA GLU A 279 -0.95 35.84 17.54
C GLU A 279 -0.28 37.18 17.18
N LEU A 280 0.36 37.29 16.01
CA LEU A 280 0.93 38.55 15.53
C LEU A 280 -0.13 39.66 15.37
N GLY A 281 -1.34 39.32 14.88
CA GLY A 281 -2.46 40.25 14.83
C GLY A 281 -2.87 40.77 16.21
N GLN A 282 -2.95 39.88 17.20
CA GLN A 282 -3.25 40.25 18.60
C GLN A 282 -2.14 41.10 19.22
N ALA A 283 -0.87 40.74 19.00
CA ALA A 283 0.27 41.51 19.47
C ALA A 283 0.28 42.93 18.87
N ARG A 284 0.04 43.07 17.56
CA ARG A 284 -0.12 44.38 16.89
C ARG A 284 -1.27 45.20 17.49
N ALA A 285 -2.41 44.57 17.80
CA ALA A 285 -3.54 45.24 18.42
C ALA A 285 -3.26 45.72 19.86
N SER A 286 -2.32 45.11 20.57
CA SER A 286 -1.92 45.52 21.93
C SER A 286 -1.02 46.77 21.96
N GLY A 287 -0.26 47.01 20.89
CA GLY A 287 0.76 48.07 20.83
C GLY A 287 2.04 47.79 21.63
N ASP A 288 2.22 46.59 22.20
CA ASP A 288 3.45 46.18 22.89
C ASP A 288 4.53 45.77 21.87
N GLU A 289 5.57 46.60 21.74
CA GLU A 289 6.71 46.37 20.84
C GLU A 289 7.43 45.04 21.11
N ALA A 290 7.52 44.60 22.37
CA ALA A 290 8.17 43.34 22.73
C ALA A 290 7.32 42.13 22.34
N ALA A 291 5.99 42.21 22.55
CA ALA A 291 5.06 41.18 22.10
C ALA A 291 5.04 41.06 20.57
N ILE A 292 5.06 42.20 19.85
CA ILE A 292 5.12 42.22 18.37
C ILE A 292 6.42 41.57 17.87
N ALA A 293 7.57 41.91 18.46
CA ALA A 293 8.85 41.30 18.09
C ALA A 293 8.88 39.78 18.33
N ALA A 294 8.33 39.31 19.46
CA ALA A 294 8.22 37.88 19.76
C ALA A 294 7.29 37.14 18.77
N ALA A 295 6.13 37.72 18.46
CA ALA A 295 5.18 37.14 17.52
C ALA A 295 5.71 37.12 16.07
N LEU A 296 6.47 38.13 15.64
CA LEU A 296 7.17 38.12 14.36
C LEU A 296 8.15 36.94 14.26
N GLY A 297 8.94 36.69 15.31
CA GLY A 297 9.85 35.53 15.35
C GLY A 297 9.14 34.18 15.28
N LYS A 298 7.95 34.07 15.88
CA LYS A 298 7.08 32.88 15.73
C LYS A 298 6.57 32.70 14.30
N VAL A 299 6.12 33.78 13.65
CA VAL A 299 5.64 33.73 12.26
C VAL A 299 6.77 33.34 11.31
N GLU A 300 7.99 33.83 11.52
CA GLU A 300 9.18 33.44 10.73
C GLU A 300 9.51 31.95 10.90
N GLN A 301 9.51 31.45 12.13
CA GLN A 301 9.76 30.02 12.43
C GLN A 301 8.67 29.11 11.82
N ALA A 302 7.38 29.44 12.00
CA ALA A 302 6.28 28.66 11.46
C ALA A 302 6.23 28.71 9.91
N GLN A 303 6.62 29.84 9.30
CA GLN A 303 6.77 29.95 7.84
C GLN A 303 7.89 29.05 7.31
N ALA A 304 9.03 29.00 8.01
CA ALA A 304 10.13 28.10 7.66
C ALA A 304 9.69 26.63 7.77
N TYR A 305 9.08 26.25 8.89
CA TYR A 305 8.57 24.89 9.11
C TYR A 305 7.51 24.47 8.06
N LYS A 306 6.57 25.37 7.71
CA LYS A 306 5.61 25.15 6.61
C LYS A 306 6.32 24.86 5.28
N ASN A 307 7.38 25.61 4.95
CA ASN A 307 8.13 25.40 3.72
C ASN A 307 8.88 24.05 3.73
N ASP A 308 9.56 23.73 4.83
CA ASP A 308 10.28 22.47 5.01
C ASP A 308 9.34 21.26 4.87
N MET A 309 8.14 21.32 5.47
CA MET A 309 7.13 20.26 5.32
C MET A 309 6.51 20.22 3.91
N GLN A 310 6.42 21.36 3.21
CA GLN A 310 5.97 21.40 1.82
C GLN A 310 6.96 20.68 0.89
N ASP A 311 8.27 20.88 1.10
CA ASP A 311 9.31 20.23 0.31
C ASP A 311 9.43 18.74 0.67
N LEU A 312 9.31 18.38 1.95
CA LEU A 312 9.18 16.98 2.38
C LEU A 312 8.01 16.27 1.70
N ARG A 313 6.82 16.90 1.62
CA ARG A 313 5.66 16.33 0.90
C ARG A 313 5.99 16.05 -0.57
N LYS A 314 6.66 16.98 -1.28
CA LYS A 314 7.06 16.80 -2.69
C LYS A 314 8.06 15.66 -2.86
N ASP A 315 9.09 15.60 -2.01
CA ASP A 315 10.11 14.55 -2.07
C ASP A 315 9.50 13.17 -1.80
N VAL A 316 8.62 13.05 -0.81
CA VAL A 316 7.91 11.79 -0.52
C VAL A 316 6.91 11.44 -1.63
N GLN A 317 6.24 12.43 -2.26
CA GLN A 317 5.39 12.18 -3.44
C GLN A 317 6.20 11.59 -4.60
N LYS A 318 7.40 12.12 -4.84
CA LYS A 318 8.32 11.62 -5.86
C LYS A 318 8.79 10.20 -5.52
N ILE A 319 9.15 9.92 -4.27
CA ILE A 319 9.50 8.58 -3.80
C ILE A 319 8.32 7.61 -4.04
N LYS A 320 7.08 7.99 -3.69
CA LYS A 320 5.86 7.20 -3.98
C LYS A 320 5.77 6.80 -5.46
N VAL A 321 5.92 7.75 -6.37
CA VAL A 321 5.86 7.52 -7.82
C VAL A 321 7.01 6.64 -8.31
N GLU A 322 8.23 6.84 -7.81
CA GLU A 322 9.39 6.02 -8.14
C GLU A 322 9.24 4.58 -7.63
N THR A 323 8.82 4.38 -6.37
CA THR A 323 8.54 3.06 -5.80
C THR A 323 7.44 2.33 -6.54
N MET A 324 6.29 2.96 -6.83
CA MET A 324 5.22 2.34 -7.63
C MET A 324 5.71 1.88 -9.01
N LYS A 325 6.61 2.64 -9.63
CA LYS A 325 7.22 2.28 -10.92
C LYS A 325 8.19 1.10 -10.76
N GLU A 326 9.02 1.08 -9.71
CA GLU A 326 9.93 -0.04 -9.44
C GLU A 326 9.17 -1.33 -9.11
N THR A 327 8.19 -1.29 -8.20
CA THR A 327 7.25 -2.40 -7.91
C THR A 327 6.63 -2.95 -9.20
N LYS A 328 6.14 -2.07 -10.09
CA LYS A 328 5.56 -2.49 -11.38
C LYS A 328 6.56 -3.20 -12.30
N GLU A 329 7.83 -2.82 -12.31
CA GLU A 329 8.84 -3.54 -13.10
C GLU A 329 9.28 -4.85 -12.41
N VAL A 330 9.38 -4.89 -11.07
CA VAL A 330 9.66 -6.13 -10.32
C VAL A 330 8.56 -7.17 -10.57
N LEU A 331 7.27 -6.79 -10.45
CA LEU A 331 6.15 -7.72 -10.70
C LEU A 331 6.12 -8.23 -12.15
N LYS A 332 6.55 -7.44 -13.14
CA LYS A 332 6.71 -7.92 -14.52
C LYS A 332 7.86 -8.91 -14.67
N GLU A 333 8.99 -8.65 -14.00
CA GLU A 333 10.18 -9.52 -14.00
C GLU A 333 9.81 -10.87 -13.36
N GLN A 334 9.15 -10.88 -12.19
CA GLN A 334 8.67 -12.10 -11.56
C GLN A 334 7.62 -12.84 -12.40
N ALA A 335 6.66 -12.12 -13.01
CA ALA A 335 5.68 -12.71 -13.93
C ALA A 335 6.30 -13.26 -15.23
N GLN A 336 7.55 -12.92 -15.55
CA GLN A 336 8.31 -13.53 -16.63
C GLN A 336 9.10 -14.76 -16.13
N ASN A 337 9.77 -14.65 -14.98
CA ASN A 337 10.47 -15.76 -14.32
C ASN A 337 9.53 -16.98 -14.13
N ILE A 338 8.31 -16.76 -13.63
CA ILE A 338 7.25 -17.78 -13.49
C ILE A 338 6.95 -18.50 -14.81
N LYS A 339 6.90 -17.78 -15.94
CA LYS A 339 6.61 -18.38 -17.26
C LYS A 339 7.78 -19.22 -17.76
N ASP A 340 8.99 -18.74 -17.56
CA ASP A 340 10.19 -19.43 -18.01
C ASP A 340 10.44 -20.70 -17.16
N TYR A 341 10.19 -20.63 -15.85
CA TYR A 341 10.13 -21.78 -14.93
C TYR A 341 9.10 -22.83 -15.39
N LYS A 342 7.83 -22.42 -15.60
CA LYS A 342 6.75 -23.32 -16.05
C LYS A 342 7.04 -23.94 -17.42
N LYS A 343 7.75 -23.24 -18.30
CA LYS A 343 8.22 -23.79 -19.57
C LYS A 343 9.32 -24.84 -19.37
N ALA A 344 10.33 -24.56 -18.55
CA ALA A 344 11.43 -25.49 -18.28
C ALA A 344 10.94 -26.83 -17.70
N ASN A 345 10.02 -26.79 -16.74
CA ASN A 345 9.43 -28.00 -16.15
C ASN A 345 8.59 -28.80 -17.16
N LYS A 346 7.85 -28.11 -18.05
CA LYS A 346 7.08 -28.78 -19.12
C LYS A 346 7.98 -29.51 -20.11
N ASP A 347 9.10 -28.90 -20.51
CA ASP A 347 10.04 -29.50 -21.46
C ASP A 347 10.72 -30.74 -20.87
N GLN A 348 10.96 -30.78 -19.54
CA GLN A 348 11.45 -31.99 -18.85
C GLN A 348 10.43 -33.14 -18.85
N ALA A 349 9.15 -32.85 -18.53
CA ALA A 349 8.11 -33.88 -18.44
C ALA A 349 7.89 -34.64 -19.76
N VAL A 350 7.92 -33.93 -20.90
CA VAL A 350 7.72 -34.54 -22.23
C VAL A 350 8.91 -35.42 -22.65
N SER A 351 10.13 -35.14 -22.15
CA SER A 351 11.33 -35.90 -22.54
C SER A 351 11.41 -37.33 -21.96
N GLY A 352 10.51 -37.69 -21.04
CA GLY A 352 10.55 -38.98 -20.34
C GLY A 352 9.73 -40.12 -20.99
N GLU A 353 8.81 -39.84 -21.92
CA GLU A 353 7.88 -40.86 -22.44
C GLU A 353 8.33 -41.56 -23.74
N GLU A 354 9.21 -40.94 -24.54
CA GLU A 354 9.55 -41.48 -25.88
C GLU A 354 10.54 -42.67 -25.90
N GLU A 355 11.32 -42.94 -24.84
CA GLU A 355 12.30 -44.05 -24.82
C GLU A 355 11.74 -45.41 -24.33
N SER A 356 10.46 -45.53 -23.97
CA SER A 356 9.91 -46.75 -23.34
C SER A 356 9.17 -47.74 -24.25
N LEU A 357 8.98 -47.44 -25.54
CA LEU A 357 8.12 -48.23 -26.45
C LEU A 357 8.85 -49.11 -27.48
N GLU A 358 10.19 -49.12 -27.53
CA GLU A 358 10.96 -49.84 -28.57
C GLU A 358 11.59 -51.17 -28.11
N ALA A 359 10.92 -51.93 -27.24
CA ALA A 359 11.41 -53.22 -26.77
C ALA A 359 10.31 -54.28 -26.50
N GLY A 360 9.70 -54.81 -27.57
CA GLY A 360 9.13 -56.17 -27.57
C GLY A 360 7.65 -56.30 -27.94
N ASP A 361 7.39 -56.70 -29.20
CA ASP A 361 6.69 -57.98 -29.46
C ASP A 361 6.76 -58.37 -30.96
N GLU A 362 7.82 -59.10 -31.33
CA GLU A 362 7.79 -59.94 -32.55
C GLU A 362 7.14 -61.30 -32.21
N GLN A 363 5.81 -61.36 -32.10
CA GLN A 363 5.08 -62.64 -32.17
C GLN A 363 3.91 -62.60 -33.16
N ASP A 364 4.25 -62.99 -34.39
CA ASP A 364 3.50 -63.91 -35.26
C ASP A 364 2.13 -64.39 -34.74
N ALA A 365 1.06 -63.83 -35.30
CA ALA A 365 -0.23 -64.50 -35.39
C ALA A 365 -0.93 -64.13 -36.71
N THR A 366 -0.90 -65.07 -37.66
CA THR A 366 -1.62 -65.00 -38.92
C THR A 366 -3.11 -65.39 -38.75
N VAL A 367 -3.91 -65.13 -39.81
CA VAL A 367 -5.16 -65.83 -40.22
C VAL A 367 -6.52 -65.06 -40.11
N ALA A 368 -7.12 -64.93 -41.31
CA ALA A 368 -8.55 -64.89 -41.69
C ALA A 368 -9.44 -63.65 -41.46
N ASP A 369 -9.89 -63.10 -42.60
CA ASP A 369 -11.30 -62.96 -43.01
C ASP A 369 -12.41 -63.22 -41.98
N ASP A 370 -13.33 -62.26 -41.83
CA ASP A 370 -14.72 -62.49 -42.28
C ASP A 370 -15.43 -61.18 -42.69
N GLN A 371 -16.46 -61.28 -43.54
CA GLN A 371 -17.26 -60.16 -44.05
C GLN A 371 -18.65 -60.09 -43.38
N ASN A 372 -19.09 -58.91 -42.96
CA ASN A 372 -20.52 -58.55 -42.87
C ASN A 372 -20.66 -57.02 -42.72
N ALA A 373 -21.07 -56.25 -43.72
CA ALA A 373 -22.43 -56.10 -44.27
C ALA A 373 -23.40 -55.27 -43.40
N THR A 374 -23.60 -54.02 -43.85
CA THR A 374 -24.88 -53.25 -43.90
C THR A 374 -25.92 -53.37 -42.78
N ALA A 375 -26.26 -52.22 -42.17
CA ALA A 375 -27.65 -51.83 -41.92
C ALA A 375 -27.82 -50.30 -41.97
N ASP A 376 -28.81 -49.82 -42.71
CA ASP A 376 -29.26 -48.42 -42.71
C ASP A 376 -29.84 -47.99 -41.35
N GLY A 377 -29.72 -46.71 -41.01
CA GLY A 377 -30.13 -46.15 -39.72
C GLY A 377 -30.45 -44.65 -39.76
N GLN A 378 -31.17 -44.21 -40.79
CA GLN A 378 -31.59 -42.81 -40.98
C GLN A 378 -32.37 -42.26 -39.78
N SER A 379 -31.84 -41.23 -39.11
CA SER A 379 -32.63 -40.36 -38.22
C SER A 379 -32.16 -38.92 -38.34
N THR A 380 -32.98 -38.09 -38.98
CA THR A 380 -32.83 -36.64 -39.05
C THR A 380 -33.62 -36.01 -37.92
N SER A 381 -32.94 -35.36 -36.98
CA SER A 381 -33.55 -34.43 -36.02
C SER A 381 -32.96 -33.04 -36.24
N ASP A 382 -33.82 -32.07 -36.54
CA ASP A 382 -33.45 -30.68 -36.78
C ASP A 382 -32.64 -30.09 -35.62
N GLU A 383 -31.41 -29.65 -35.90
CA GLU A 383 -30.71 -28.71 -35.03
C GLU A 383 -30.87 -27.30 -35.61
N THR A 384 -31.44 -26.42 -34.80
CA THR A 384 -31.90 -25.10 -35.26
C THR A 384 -30.72 -24.13 -35.30
N THR A 385 -30.31 -23.71 -36.50
CA THR A 385 -29.33 -22.63 -36.66
C THR A 385 -29.90 -21.34 -36.08
N VAL A 386 -29.44 -20.97 -34.88
CA VAL A 386 -29.76 -19.67 -34.30
C VAL A 386 -28.83 -18.64 -34.93
N ASP A 387 -29.36 -17.86 -35.87
CA ASP A 387 -28.66 -16.70 -36.44
C ASP A 387 -28.26 -15.73 -35.33
N ALA A 388 -26.97 -15.68 -35.04
CA ALA A 388 -26.39 -14.68 -34.14
C ALA A 388 -26.51 -13.29 -34.79
N GLN A 389 -27.58 -12.56 -34.45
CA GLN A 389 -27.77 -11.19 -34.89
C GLN A 389 -26.57 -10.33 -34.47
N ALA A 390 -25.89 -9.75 -35.47
CA ALA A 390 -24.85 -8.75 -35.24
C ALA A 390 -25.47 -7.51 -34.57
N VAL A 391 -25.32 -7.41 -33.25
CA VAL A 391 -25.61 -6.17 -32.52
C VAL A 391 -24.56 -5.14 -32.90
N GLN A 392 -24.86 -4.35 -33.93
CA GLN A 392 -24.09 -3.17 -34.26
C GLN A 392 -24.25 -2.15 -33.12
N ASN A 393 -23.25 -2.12 -32.22
CA ASN A 393 -23.21 -1.14 -31.15
C ASN A 393 -22.95 0.24 -31.77
N THR A 394 -24.04 0.93 -32.10
CA THR A 394 -24.02 2.23 -32.79
C THR A 394 -23.52 3.28 -31.80
N VAL A 395 -22.29 3.72 -31.98
CA VAL A 395 -21.75 4.89 -31.27
C VAL A 395 -22.55 6.12 -31.70
N ILE A 396 -23.52 6.53 -30.87
CA ILE A 396 -24.23 7.79 -31.05
C ILE A 396 -23.28 8.91 -30.61
N ASN A 397 -22.46 9.36 -31.55
CA ASN A 397 -21.63 10.55 -31.39
C ASN A 397 -22.53 11.79 -31.40
N THR A 398 -23.04 12.19 -30.23
CA THR A 398 -23.82 13.44 -30.08
C THR A 398 -22.92 14.64 -30.22
N SER A 399 -22.85 15.16 -31.45
CA SER A 399 -22.24 16.44 -31.77
C SER A 399 -22.91 17.59 -31.01
N SER A 400 -22.28 18.05 -29.93
CA SER A 400 -22.63 19.32 -29.29
C SER A 400 -21.81 20.44 -29.93
N ASN A 401 -22.35 20.95 -31.04
CA ASN A 401 -21.86 22.15 -31.70
C ASN A 401 -22.24 23.39 -30.86
N ASN A 402 -21.25 24.06 -30.26
CA ASN A 402 -21.44 25.42 -29.77
C ASN A 402 -20.20 26.29 -30.05
N GLY A 403 -20.04 26.70 -31.31
CA GLY A 403 -19.00 27.65 -31.70
C GLY A 403 -19.47 29.11 -31.61
N HIS A 404 -18.70 29.99 -30.95
CA HIS A 404 -18.67 31.40 -31.34
C HIS A 404 -17.34 32.12 -31.07
N ASN A 405 -16.58 32.32 -32.16
CA ASN A 405 -16.04 33.61 -32.61
C ASN A 405 -15.05 34.40 -31.72
N GLY A 406 -13.85 34.70 -32.26
CA GLY A 406 -12.85 35.50 -31.54
C GLY A 406 -11.53 35.79 -32.29
N LYS A 407 -11.55 36.04 -33.61
CA LYS A 407 -10.32 36.39 -34.35
C LYS A 407 -9.84 37.82 -34.05
N GLY A 408 -8.92 37.97 -33.11
CA GLY A 408 -8.16 39.21 -32.89
C GLY A 408 -6.92 39.31 -33.79
N GLN A 409 -7.06 39.88 -35.00
CA GLN A 409 -5.89 40.35 -35.76
C GLN A 409 -5.53 41.78 -35.33
N GLY A 410 -4.45 41.95 -34.57
CA GLY A 410 -3.80 43.23 -34.32
C GLY A 410 -2.54 43.38 -35.16
N LYS A 411 -2.49 44.39 -36.04
CA LYS A 411 -1.26 44.80 -36.75
C LYS A 411 -0.79 46.15 -36.21
N ARG A 412 0.54 46.32 -36.25
CA ARG A 412 1.35 47.54 -36.00
C ARG A 412 1.80 47.73 -34.56
#